data_AF-A0A640LMI8-F1
#
_entry.id   AF-A0A640LMI8-F1
#
_cell.length_a   1.000
_cell.length_b   1.000
_cell.length_c   1.000
_cell.angle_alpha   90.00
_cell.angle_beta   90.00
_cell.angle_gamma   90.00
#
_symmetry.space_group_name_H-M   'P 1'
#
loop_
_entity.id
_entity.type
_entity.pdbx_description
1 polymer ?
#
loop_
_entity_poly.entity_id
_entity_poly.type
_entity_poly.pdbx_seq_one_letter_code
_entity_poly.pdbx_strand_id
1 'polypeptide(L)'
;TQLIAVSVPVLTAIYPLAIVLIFLTFFHSLFKGRAEVYQVSLTVTFIISLFDGLSAAGVNVEVVSQVFTKFLPMQEVGLGWIFPAIIGGFIGYGISVLKLKNQIQPAANTNKKIG
;
A
#
# COMPACT_ATOMS: atom_id res chain seq x y z
N THR A 1 9.18 -22.15 22.46
CA THR A 1 7.72 -21.94 22.36
C THR A 1 7.32 -21.82 20.89
N GLN A 2 6.88 -22.92 20.28
CA GLN A 2 6.59 -22.98 18.83
C GLN A 2 5.49 -22.00 18.37
N LEU A 3 4.60 -21.60 19.27
CA LEU A 3 3.55 -20.62 19.02
C LEU A 3 4.10 -19.23 18.64
N ILE A 4 5.15 -18.77 19.33
CA ILE A 4 5.75 -17.44 19.09
C ILE A 4 6.45 -17.41 17.72
N ALA A 5 7.10 -18.52 17.33
CA ALA A 5 7.84 -18.62 16.06
C ALA A 5 6.94 -18.47 14.83
N VAL A 6 5.66 -18.86 14.92
CA VAL A 6 4.68 -18.69 13.84
C VAL A 6 3.93 -17.35 13.96
N SER A 7 3.65 -16.89 15.17
CA SER A 7 2.93 -15.62 15.38
C SER A 7 3.74 -14.40 14.96
N VAL A 8 5.06 -14.40 15.14
CA VAL A 8 5.92 -13.27 14.75
C VAL A 8 5.80 -12.95 13.25
N PRO A 9 6.07 -13.86 12.30
CA PRO A 9 6.00 -13.54 10.87
C PRO A 9 4.59 -13.17 10.40
N VAL A 10 3.55 -13.80 10.97
CA VAL A 10 2.16 -13.45 10.68
C VAL A 10 1.84 -12.03 11.13
N LEU A 11 2.26 -11.65 12.35
CA LEU A 11 2.08 -10.29 12.85
C LEU A 11 2.84 -9.27 12.01
N THR A 12 4.08 -9.59 11.63
CA THR A 12 4.91 -8.74 10.77
C THR A 12 4.26 -8.48 9.41
N ALA A 13 3.53 -9.45 8.84
CA ALA A 13 2.83 -9.27 7.58
C ALA A 13 1.51 -8.48 7.70
N ILE A 14 0.78 -8.64 8.80
CA ILE A 14 -0.56 -8.06 8.98
C ILE A 14 -0.51 -6.62 9.53
N TYR A 15 0.46 -6.31 10.40
CA TYR A 15 0.53 -4.99 11.04
C TYR A 15 0.58 -3.81 10.04
N PRO A 16 1.33 -3.88 8.92
CA PRO A 16 1.42 -2.77 7.98
C PRO A 16 0.09 -2.52 7.27
N LEU A 17 -0.62 -3.59 6.93
CA LEU A 17 -1.94 -3.51 6.31
C LEU A 17 -2.93 -2.81 7.23
N ALA A 18 -2.91 -3.16 8.52
CA ALA A 18 -3.77 -2.52 9.51
C ALA A 18 -3.45 -1.02 9.64
N ILE A 19 -2.18 -0.63 9.73
CA ILE A 19 -1.77 0.77 9.83
C ILE A 19 -2.18 1.54 8.56
N VAL A 20 -1.92 0.99 7.37
CA VAL A 20 -2.29 1.62 6.09
C VAL A 20 -3.80 1.79 5.98
N LEU A 21 -4.59 0.80 6.38
CA LEU A 21 -6.05 0.92 6.43
C LEU A 21 -6.50 2.03 7.37
N ILE A 22 -5.93 2.12 8.56
CA ILE A 22 -6.25 3.18 9.54
C ILE A 22 -5.97 4.55 8.91
N PHE A 23 -4.78 4.76 8.36
CA PHE A 23 -4.44 6.01 7.67
C PHE A 23 -5.38 6.31 6.52
N LEU A 24 -5.61 5.37 5.62
CA LEU A 24 -6.53 5.56 4.49
C LEU A 24 -7.96 5.86 4.95
N THR A 25 -8.39 5.33 6.09
CA THR A 25 -9.70 5.65 6.68
C THR A 25 -9.77 7.11 7.12
N PHE A 26 -8.70 7.66 7.71
CA PHE A 26 -8.61 9.10 8.00
C PHE A 26 -8.59 9.95 6.72
N PHE A 27 -7.87 9.49 5.69
CA PHE A 27 -7.82 10.17 4.38
C PHE A 27 -9.02 9.84 3.47
N HIS A 28 -10.00 9.05 3.94
CA HIS A 28 -11.18 8.66 3.16
C HIS A 28 -11.93 9.89 2.61
N SER A 29 -12.02 10.94 3.42
CA SER A 29 -12.65 12.21 3.06
C SER A 29 -11.89 12.93 1.94
N LEU A 30 -10.55 12.87 1.93
CA LEU A 30 -9.71 13.43 0.86
C LEU A 30 -9.94 12.72 -0.48
N PHE A 31 -10.17 11.42 -0.46
CA PHE A 31 -10.31 10.58 -1.66
C PHE A 31 -11.75 10.36 -2.10
N LYS A 32 -12.74 10.95 -1.41
CA LYS A 32 -14.18 10.75 -1.63
C LYS A 32 -14.57 9.26 -1.66
N GLY A 33 -13.91 8.43 -0.84
CA GLY A 33 -14.20 7.00 -0.71
C GLY A 33 -13.89 6.13 -1.93
N ARG A 34 -12.92 6.52 -2.77
CA ARG A 34 -12.52 5.72 -3.94
C ARG A 34 -11.76 4.45 -3.55
N ALA A 35 -12.36 3.30 -3.86
CA ALA A 35 -11.77 1.98 -3.59
C ALA A 35 -10.41 1.75 -4.27
N GLU A 36 -10.12 2.46 -5.37
CA GLU A 36 -8.88 2.29 -6.14
C GLU A 36 -7.63 2.70 -5.34
N VAL A 37 -7.74 3.76 -4.51
CA VAL A 37 -6.65 4.20 -3.64
C VAL A 37 -6.35 3.14 -2.58
N TYR A 38 -7.40 2.51 -2.04
CA TYR A 38 -7.27 1.40 -1.09
C TYR A 38 -6.63 0.18 -1.74
N GLN A 39 -7.12 -0.24 -2.91
CA GLN A 39 -6.60 -1.43 -3.59
C GLN A 39 -5.13 -1.30 -3.95
N VAL A 40 -4.71 -0.16 -4.54
CA VAL A 40 -3.32 0.04 -4.94
C VAL A 40 -2.40 0.09 -3.71
N SER A 41 -2.76 0.90 -2.71
CA SER A 41 -1.94 1.06 -1.50
C SER A 41 -1.82 -0.25 -0.72
N LEU A 42 -2.92 -0.99 -0.56
CA LEU A 42 -2.92 -2.27 0.14
C LEU A 42 -2.16 -3.34 -0.63
N THR A 43 -2.29 -3.41 -1.96
CA THR A 43 -1.57 -4.42 -2.76
C THR A 43 -0.06 -4.21 -2.67
N VAL A 44 0.41 -2.97 -2.81
CA VAL A 44 1.84 -2.64 -2.69
C VAL A 44 2.35 -2.96 -1.28
N THR A 45 1.59 -2.56 -0.26
CA THR A 45 1.94 -2.83 1.14
C THR A 45 1.94 -4.33 1.44
N PHE A 46 0.96 -5.08 0.91
CA PHE A 46 0.82 -6.51 1.11
C PHE A 46 2.01 -7.28 0.57
N ILE A 47 2.42 -7.02 -0.68
CA ILE A 47 3.55 -7.70 -1.30
C ILE A 47 4.79 -7.55 -0.41
N ILE A 48 5.05 -6.32 0.06
CA ILE A 48 6.27 -6.02 0.82
C ILE A 48 6.20 -6.58 2.24
N SER A 49 5.04 -6.47 2.89
CA SER A 49 4.83 -7.03 4.24
C SER A 49 4.88 -8.56 4.22
N LEU A 50 4.47 -9.19 3.12
CA LEU A 50 4.59 -10.63 2.94
C LEU A 50 6.06 -11.06 2.85
N PHE A 51 6.90 -10.32 2.11
CA PHE A 51 8.34 -10.56 2.08
C PHE A 51 9.00 -10.33 3.45
N ASP A 52 8.66 -9.25 4.15
CA ASP A 52 9.16 -9.00 5.51
C ASP A 52 8.73 -10.10 6.50
N GLY A 53 7.48 -10.56 6.41
CA GLY A 53 6.98 -11.69 7.20
C GLY A 53 7.75 -12.99 6.91
N LEU A 54 8.05 -13.28 5.64
CA LEU A 54 8.85 -14.45 5.25
C LEU A 54 10.29 -14.36 5.76
N SER A 55 10.91 -13.17 5.68
CA SER A 55 12.24 -12.94 6.25
C SER A 55 12.24 -13.06 7.77
N ALA A 56 11.19 -12.58 8.45
CA ALA A 56 11.01 -12.79 9.89
C ALA A 56 10.83 -14.27 10.28
N ALA A 57 10.35 -15.11 9.35
CA ALA A 57 10.29 -16.57 9.52
C ALA A 57 11.65 -17.26 9.32
N GLY A 58 12.72 -16.52 9.02
CA GLY A 58 14.08 -17.04 8.80
C GLY A 58 14.43 -17.32 7.34
N VAL A 59 13.53 -17.02 6.39
CA VAL A 59 13.82 -17.07 4.95
C VAL A 59 14.57 -15.80 4.57
N ASN A 60 15.86 -15.75 4.89
CA ASN A 60 16.73 -14.63 4.56
C ASN A 60 17.03 -14.64 3.05
N VAL A 61 16.42 -13.71 2.33
CA VAL A 61 16.78 -13.44 0.93
C VAL A 61 17.94 -12.45 0.96
N GLU A 62 19.18 -12.92 0.83
CA GLU A 62 20.40 -12.07 0.81
C GLU A 62 20.33 -10.91 -0.20
N VAL A 63 19.56 -11.09 -1.29
CA VAL A 63 19.32 -10.05 -2.30
C VAL A 63 18.52 -8.86 -1.73
N VAL A 64 17.64 -9.11 -0.77
CA VAL A 64 16.84 -8.09 -0.09
C VAL A 64 17.69 -7.33 0.93
N SER A 65 18.57 -8.01 1.69
CA SER A 65 19.42 -7.34 2.67
C SER A 65 20.33 -6.31 2.01
N GLN A 66 21.01 -6.65 0.90
CA GLN A 66 21.93 -5.71 0.23
C GLN A 66 21.24 -4.49 -0.39
N VAL A 67 20.03 -4.66 -0.95
CA VAL A 67 19.26 -3.55 -1.54
C VAL A 67 18.66 -2.66 -0.45
N PHE A 68 18.18 -3.25 0.63
CA PHE A 68 17.56 -2.50 1.71
C PHE A 68 18.57 -1.84 2.66
N THR A 69 19.74 -2.41 2.96
CA THR A 69 20.77 -1.71 3.76
C THR A 69 21.26 -0.44 3.06
N LYS A 70 21.23 -0.40 1.72
CA LYS A 70 21.62 0.78 0.93
C LYS A 70 20.53 1.84 0.76
N PHE A 71 19.25 1.45 0.75
CA PHE A 71 18.13 2.36 0.45
C PHE A 71 17.20 2.64 1.63
N LEU A 72 17.18 1.80 2.67
CA LEU A 72 16.28 1.91 3.81
C LEU A 72 17.02 1.75 5.14
N PRO A 73 17.59 2.84 5.69
CA PRO A 73 18.16 2.84 7.04
C PRO A 73 17.14 2.48 8.14
N MET A 74 15.84 2.40 7.82
CA MET A 74 14.75 2.00 8.73
C MET A 74 14.33 0.53 8.60
N GLN A 75 15.00 -0.28 7.76
CA GLN A 75 14.67 -1.71 7.68
C GLN A 75 15.10 -2.45 8.96
N GLU A 76 16.11 -1.96 9.68
CA GLU A 76 16.52 -2.50 10.99
C GLU A 76 15.40 -2.46 12.04
N VAL A 77 14.41 -1.57 11.85
CA VAL A 77 13.26 -1.42 12.75
C VAL A 77 11.99 -2.10 12.20
N GLY A 78 12.08 -2.81 11.06
CA GLY A 78 10.94 -3.48 10.43
C GLY A 78 9.97 -2.53 9.72
N LEU A 79 10.36 -1.28 9.45
CA LEU A 79 9.53 -0.24 8.84
C LEU A 79 9.72 -0.11 7.32
N GLY A 80 10.22 -1.16 6.66
CA GLY A 80 10.54 -1.15 5.23
C GLY A 80 9.34 -0.88 4.32
N TRP A 81 8.13 -1.21 4.77
CA TRP A 81 6.86 -1.05 4.05
C TRP A 81 6.32 0.40 4.02
N ILE A 82 6.81 1.31 4.87
CA ILE A 82 6.30 2.70 4.92
C ILE A 82 6.57 3.44 3.60
N PHE A 83 7.81 3.38 3.11
CA PHE A 83 8.20 4.07 1.87
C PHE A 83 7.36 3.62 0.65
N PRO A 84 7.22 2.31 0.41
CA PRO A 84 6.35 1.79 -0.63
C PRO A 84 4.87 2.12 -0.44
N ALA A 85 4.35 2.10 0.79
CA ALA A 85 2.97 2.47 1.07
C ALA A 85 2.71 3.93 0.72
N ILE A 86 3.64 4.83 1.04
CA ILE A 86 3.58 6.25 0.67
C ILE A 86 3.58 6.40 -0.86
N ILE A 87 4.53 5.76 -1.55
CA ILE A 87 4.63 5.80 -3.02
C ILE A 87 3.35 5.23 -3.66
N GLY A 88 2.87 4.09 -3.19
CA GLY A 88 1.63 3.45 -3.65
C GLY A 88 0.40 4.32 -3.43
N GLY A 89 0.32 5.03 -2.30
CA GLY A 89 -0.71 6.02 -2.01
C GLY A 89 -0.70 7.19 -2.98
N PHE A 90 0.48 7.76 -3.28
CA PHE A 90 0.62 8.83 -4.28
C PHE A 90 0.25 8.37 -5.70
N ILE A 91 0.67 7.18 -6.11
CA ILE A 91 0.32 6.59 -7.41
C ILE A 91 -1.19 6.34 -7.49
N GLY A 92 -1.77 5.73 -6.45
CA GLY A 92 -3.20 5.49 -6.35
C GLY A 92 -4.02 6.79 -6.41
N TYR A 93 -3.56 7.84 -5.74
CA TYR A 93 -4.15 9.17 -5.83
C TYR A 93 -4.08 9.73 -7.24
N GLY A 94 -2.91 9.67 -7.90
CA GLY A 94 -2.72 10.14 -9.27
C GLY A 94 -3.65 9.44 -10.27
N ILE A 95 -3.75 8.11 -10.20
CA ILE A 95 -4.66 7.31 -11.04
C ILE A 95 -6.12 7.70 -10.76
N SER A 96 -6.49 7.87 -9.49
CA SER A 96 -7.82 8.29 -9.07
C SER A 96 -8.21 9.67 -9.62
N VAL A 97 -7.29 10.64 -9.59
CA VAL A 97 -7.50 11.99 -10.15
C VAL A 97 -7.70 11.94 -11.67
N LEU A 98 -6.92 11.12 -12.39
CA LEU A 98 -7.05 10.95 -13.83
C LEU A 98 -8.38 10.30 -14.22
N LYS A 99 -8.82 9.28 -13.48
CA LYS A 99 -10.12 8.62 -13.69
C LYS A 99 -11.31 9.53 -13.36
N LEU A 100 -11.18 10.42 -12.36
CA LEU A 100 -12.24 11.37 -12.01
C LEU A 100 -12.56 12.31 -13.18
N LYS A 101 -11.55 12.73 -13.95
CA LYS A 101 -11.76 13.56 -15.15
C LYS A 101 -12.61 12.82 -16.19
N ASN A 102 -12.39 11.51 -16.36
CA ASN A 102 -13.13 10.68 -17.32
C ASN A 102 -14.58 10.37 -16.90
N GLN A 103 -14.92 10.41 -15.62
CA GLN A 103 -16.29 10.15 -15.12
C GLN A 103 -17.17 11.41 -15.07
N ILE A 104 -16.59 12.61 -15.04
CA ILE A 104 -17.36 13.88 -15.15
C ILE A 104 -17.66 14.21 -16.62
N GLN A 105 -16.80 13.77 -17.55
CA GLN A 105 -16.94 14.02 -18.99
C GLN A 105 -18.13 13.34 -19.72
N PRO A 106 -18.69 12.17 -19.32
CA PRO A 106 -19.75 11.51 -20.10
C PRO A 106 -21.08 12.26 -20.00
N ALA A 107 -21.40 12.86 -18.84
CA ALA A 107 -22.69 13.52 -18.62
C ALA A 107 -22.78 14.92 -19.27
N ALA A 108 -21.65 15.62 -19.45
CA ALA A 108 -21.62 16.94 -20.07
C ALA A 108 -21.70 16.90 -21.61
N ASN A 109 -21.40 15.76 -22.25
CA ASN A 109 -21.47 15.60 -23.71
C ASN A 109 -22.90 15.33 -24.20
N THR A 110 -23.73 14.67 -23.40
CA THR A 110 -25.10 14.30 -23.82
C THR A 110 -25.99 15.51 -24.06
N ASN A 111 -25.81 16.62 -23.32
CA ASN A 111 -26.63 17.82 -23.46
C ASN A 111 -26.27 18.69 -24.68
N LYS A 112 -25.09 18.50 -25.29
CA LYS A 112 -24.66 19.25 -26.48
C LYS A 112 -25.14 18.62 -27.80
N LYS A 113 -25.59 17.37 -27.78
CA LYS A 113 -26.07 16.66 -28.98
C LYS A 113 -27.57 16.84 -29.28
N ILE A 114 -28.30 17.53 -28.41
CA ILE A 114 -29.76 17.69 -28.47
C ILE A 114 -30.21 19.15 -28.64
N GLY A 115 -29.29 20.06 -28.96
CA GLY A 115 -29.57 21.47 -29.26
C GLY A 115 -29.18 21.84 -30.68
#